data_AF-A0A927W6J4-F1
#
_entry.id   AF-A0A927W6J4-F1
#
_cell.length_a   1.000
_cell.length_b   1.000
_cell.length_c   1.000
_cell.angle_alpha   90.00
_cell.angle_beta   90.00
_cell.angle_gamma   90.00
#
_symmetry.space_group_name_H-M   'P 1'
#
loop_
_entity.id
_entity.type
_entity.pdbx_description
1 polymer ?
#
loop_
_entity_poly.entity_id
_entity_poly.type
_entity_poly.pdbx_seq_one_letter_code
_entity_poly.pdbx_strand_id
1 'polypeptide(L)'
;KESIGNVPITIIDLREESHGFIDGIPVSWQNANNDANRGLTVNEIIADENSRLKSIPLNKPIALEGFKDVIIPSKVQNEAEQSKAYSLSYIRIPVTYNNLPTEAMVNYFMEVVKNQPEGSWLHFHGNEGLERTTTFMIMYDIMKNCKEVNLNDIITRQVLLSKMDKNTSDKFYSGEVYNFLNNFYNNCKSSESNSNKQIS
;
A
#
# COMPACT_ATOMS: atom_id res chain seq x y z
N LYS A 1 -13.78 -9.96 1.24
CA LYS A 1 -13.92 -11.09 0.29
C LYS A 1 -15.38 -11.32 -0.06
N GLU A 2 -16.25 -11.62 0.91
CA GLU A 2 -17.69 -11.86 0.69
C GLU A 2 -18.40 -10.71 -0.03
N SER A 3 -18.03 -9.45 0.24
CA SER A 3 -18.59 -8.26 -0.41
C SER A 3 -18.07 -7.97 -1.82
N ILE A 4 -16.89 -8.49 -2.18
CA ILE A 4 -16.25 -8.24 -3.48
C ILE A 4 -16.66 -9.33 -4.50
N GLY A 5 -17.08 -10.50 -4.00
CA GLY A 5 -17.48 -11.64 -4.81
C GLY A 5 -16.33 -12.60 -5.09
N ASN A 6 -16.56 -13.55 -6.00
CA ASN A 6 -15.62 -14.62 -6.32
C ASN A 6 -14.62 -14.18 -7.41
N VAL A 7 -13.84 -13.16 -7.11
CA VAL A 7 -12.73 -12.69 -7.96
C VAL A 7 -11.39 -12.96 -7.28
N PRO A 8 -10.31 -13.23 -8.04
CA PRO A 8 -8.97 -13.27 -7.46
C PRO A 8 -8.62 -11.91 -6.85
N ILE A 9 -8.30 -11.89 -5.56
CA ILE A 9 -7.94 -10.67 -4.82
C ILE A 9 -6.47 -10.73 -4.45
N THR A 10 -5.75 -9.65 -4.75
CA THR A 10 -4.39 -9.40 -4.27
C THR A 10 -4.40 -8.24 -3.29
N ILE A 11 -3.91 -8.48 -2.08
CA ILE A 11 -3.63 -7.43 -1.10
C ILE A 11 -2.35 -6.72 -1.52
N ILE A 12 -2.43 -5.39 -1.66
CA ILE A 12 -1.29 -4.51 -1.91
C ILE A 12 -1.02 -3.74 -0.63
N ASP A 13 -0.01 -4.20 0.08
CA ASP A 13 0.42 -3.65 1.35
C ASP A 13 1.50 -2.59 1.14
N LEU A 14 1.14 -1.34 1.45
CA LEU A 14 1.96 -0.15 1.21
C LEU A 14 2.82 0.25 2.42
N ARG A 15 2.77 -0.54 3.50
CA ARG A 15 3.44 -0.18 4.76
C ARG A 15 4.94 -0.45 4.61
N GLU A 16 5.77 0.40 5.19
CA GLU A 16 7.22 0.14 5.29
C GLU A 16 7.56 -0.40 6.67
N GLU A 17 6.84 0.08 7.68
CA GLU A 17 6.95 -0.34 9.07
C GLU A 17 6.69 -1.84 9.22
N SER A 18 7.50 -2.46 10.10
CA SER A 18 7.37 -3.87 10.45
C SER A 18 6.05 -4.09 11.17
N HIS A 19 5.28 -5.10 10.75
CA HIS A 19 3.93 -5.36 11.24
C HIS A 19 3.55 -6.84 11.10
N GLY A 20 2.41 -7.22 11.67
CA GLY A 20 1.87 -8.56 11.56
C GLY A 20 0.69 -8.77 12.49
N PHE A 21 0.46 -10.02 12.89
CA PHE A 21 -0.70 -10.42 13.67
C PHE A 21 -0.31 -11.28 14.87
N ILE A 22 -0.95 -11.03 16.01
CA ILE A 22 -0.92 -11.87 17.20
C ILE A 22 -2.35 -12.37 17.46
N ASP A 23 -2.61 -13.67 17.29
CA ASP A 23 -3.96 -14.24 17.40
C ASP A 23 -5.02 -13.49 16.57
N GLY A 24 -4.62 -12.97 15.40
CA GLY A 24 -5.48 -12.18 14.52
C GLY A 24 -5.59 -10.69 14.89
N ILE A 25 -5.00 -10.25 16.00
CA ILE A 25 -4.88 -8.84 16.38
C ILE A 25 -3.74 -8.20 15.57
N PRO A 26 -3.98 -7.14 14.78
CA PRO A 26 -2.93 -6.46 14.04
C PRO A 26 -1.99 -5.70 14.99
N VAL A 27 -0.68 -5.86 14.79
CA VAL A 27 0.38 -5.18 15.54
C VAL A 27 1.42 -4.58 14.59
N SER A 28 2.11 -3.55 15.04
CA SER A 28 3.24 -2.95 14.32
C SER A 28 4.30 -2.41 15.26
N TRP A 29 5.55 -2.39 14.80
CA TRP A 29 6.66 -1.76 15.50
C TRP A 29 6.88 -0.37 14.92
N GLN A 30 6.66 0.65 15.74
CA GLN A 30 6.78 2.05 15.35
C GLN A 30 7.90 2.71 16.16
N ASN A 31 8.73 3.53 15.49
CA ASN A 31 9.55 4.56 16.15
C ASN A 31 8.77 5.89 16.14
N ALA A 32 9.31 6.94 16.76
CA ALA A 32 8.62 8.23 16.87
C ALA A 32 8.16 8.84 15.53
N ASN A 33 8.84 8.52 14.42
CA ASN A 33 8.54 9.04 13.08
C ASN A 33 7.89 7.99 12.14
N ASN A 34 7.64 6.78 12.63
CA ASN A 34 7.19 5.61 11.87
C ASN A 34 8.00 5.34 10.58
N ASP A 35 9.33 5.46 10.69
CA ASP A 35 10.29 5.33 9.59
C ASP A 35 11.52 4.49 9.98
N ALA A 36 11.33 3.57 10.94
CA ALA A 36 12.40 2.72 11.48
C ALA A 36 13.11 1.87 10.41
N ASN A 37 12.45 1.65 9.27
CA ASN A 37 12.92 0.86 8.15
C ASN A 37 13.38 1.71 6.95
N ARG A 38 13.46 3.04 7.12
CA ARG A 38 13.85 3.96 6.05
C ARG A 38 15.24 3.61 5.53
N GLY A 39 15.35 3.47 4.21
CA GLY A 39 16.62 3.18 3.53
C GLY A 39 16.98 1.69 3.44
N LEU A 40 16.19 0.80 4.04
CA LEU A 40 16.33 -0.64 3.85
C LEU A 40 15.75 -1.08 2.50
N THR A 41 16.30 -2.15 1.96
CA THR A 41 15.72 -2.88 0.82
C THR A 41 14.46 -3.64 1.24
N VAL A 42 13.60 -4.01 0.28
CA VAL A 42 12.39 -4.81 0.54
C VAL A 42 12.72 -6.11 1.29
N ASN A 43 13.82 -6.79 0.94
CA ASN A 43 14.24 -8.02 1.59
C ASN A 43 14.69 -7.79 3.04
N GLU A 44 15.38 -6.70 3.31
CA GLU A 44 15.80 -6.33 4.67
C GLU A 44 14.59 -5.98 5.55
N ILE A 45 13.62 -5.25 5.00
CA ILE A 45 12.35 -4.94 5.69
C ILE A 45 11.63 -6.25 6.07
N ILE A 46 11.47 -7.17 5.12
CA ILE A 46 10.83 -8.47 5.35
C ILE A 46 11.62 -9.29 6.38
N ALA A 47 12.95 -9.24 6.35
CA ALA A 47 13.80 -9.96 7.30
C ALA A 47 13.67 -9.40 8.73
N ASP A 48 13.71 -8.07 8.90
CA ASP A 48 13.48 -7.40 10.18
C ASP A 48 12.10 -7.73 10.75
N GLU A 49 11.04 -7.59 9.94
CA GLU A 49 9.67 -7.90 10.32
C GLU A 49 9.53 -9.35 10.82
N ASN A 50 10.02 -10.31 10.04
CA ASN A 50 9.95 -11.71 10.42
C ASN A 50 10.80 -12.02 11.67
N SER A 51 11.91 -11.32 11.87
CA SER A 51 12.72 -11.44 13.09
C SER A 51 11.95 -10.95 14.32
N ARG A 52 11.30 -9.78 14.22
CA ARG A 52 10.48 -9.21 15.29
C ARG A 52 9.29 -10.08 15.64
N LEU A 53 8.57 -10.57 14.62
CA LEU A 53 7.45 -11.49 14.82
C LEU A 53 7.90 -12.78 15.52
N LYS A 54 9.01 -13.38 15.09
CA LYS A 54 9.57 -14.59 15.74
C LYS A 54 10.04 -14.35 17.18
N SER A 55 10.37 -13.12 17.54
CA SER A 55 10.81 -12.78 18.89
C SER A 55 9.67 -12.74 19.92
N ILE A 56 8.41 -12.70 19.46
CA ILE A 56 7.24 -12.69 20.35
C ILE A 56 7.11 -14.06 21.05
N PRO A 57 7.10 -14.11 22.39
CA PRO A 57 6.99 -15.36 23.12
C PRO A 57 5.56 -15.91 23.08
N LEU A 58 5.39 -17.11 22.52
CA LEU A 58 4.14 -17.84 22.59
C LEU A 58 3.89 -18.38 24.00
N ASN A 59 2.61 -18.47 24.38
CA ASN A 59 2.14 -19.00 25.65
C ASN A 59 2.68 -18.28 26.89
N LYS A 60 3.08 -17.01 26.74
CA LYS A 60 3.50 -16.13 27.84
C LYS A 60 2.73 -14.82 27.79
N PRO A 61 2.39 -14.21 28.94
CA PRO A 61 1.72 -12.93 28.94
C PRO A 61 2.62 -11.84 28.36
N ILE A 62 2.07 -11.05 27.44
CA ILE A 62 2.69 -9.84 26.91
C ILE A 62 1.71 -8.67 27.06
N ALA A 63 2.25 -7.47 27.25
CA ALA A 63 1.50 -6.23 27.16
C ALA A 63 1.66 -5.66 25.75
N LEU A 64 0.56 -5.20 25.15
CA LEU A 64 0.57 -4.46 23.90
C LEU A 64 0.17 -3.01 24.18
N GLU A 65 0.86 -2.07 23.54
CA GLU A 65 0.45 -0.68 23.56
C GLU A 65 -0.95 -0.52 22.95
N GLY A 66 -1.80 0.28 23.58
CA GLY A 66 -3.22 0.43 23.20
C GLY A 66 -4.14 -0.66 23.73
N PHE A 67 -3.63 -1.71 24.38
CA PHE A 67 -4.43 -2.74 25.04
C PHE A 67 -4.38 -2.59 26.56
N LYS A 68 -5.54 -2.67 27.21
CA LYS A 68 -5.62 -2.62 28.68
C LYS A 68 -5.19 -3.92 29.33
N ASP A 69 -5.50 -5.04 28.68
CA ASP A 69 -5.27 -6.38 29.21
C ASP A 69 -4.01 -6.99 28.60
N VAL A 70 -3.33 -7.83 29.40
CA VAL A 70 -2.27 -8.69 28.88
C VAL A 70 -2.87 -9.76 27.98
N ILE A 71 -2.18 -10.07 26.89
CA ILE A 71 -2.56 -11.17 25.99
C ILE A 71 -1.57 -12.32 26.15
N ILE A 72 -2.03 -13.54 25.91
CA ILE A 72 -1.18 -14.74 25.90
C ILE A 72 -1.17 -15.26 24.46
N PRO A 73 -0.15 -14.91 23.66
CA PRO A 73 -0.10 -15.26 22.24
C PRO A 73 -0.14 -16.77 22.02
N SER A 74 -1.08 -17.26 21.23
CA SER A 74 -1.10 -18.66 20.76
C SER A 74 -0.51 -18.80 19.36
N LYS A 75 -0.60 -17.73 18.55
CA LYS A 75 -0.18 -17.70 17.16
C LYS A 75 0.33 -16.31 16.78
N VAL A 76 1.43 -16.28 16.03
CA VAL A 76 1.98 -15.05 15.43
C VAL A 76 2.16 -15.30 13.94
N GLN A 77 1.80 -14.33 13.11
CA GLN A 77 1.86 -14.43 11.66
C GLN A 77 2.27 -13.10 11.03
N ASN A 78 2.99 -13.14 9.91
CA ASN A 78 3.09 -11.98 9.03
C ASN A 78 1.82 -11.85 8.16
N GLU A 79 1.66 -10.72 7.49
CA GLU A 79 0.46 -10.46 6.69
C GLU A 79 0.35 -11.36 5.44
N ALA A 80 1.47 -11.78 4.86
CA ALA A 80 1.48 -12.73 3.74
C ALA A 80 0.90 -14.09 4.14
N GLU A 81 1.29 -14.62 5.32
CA GLU A 81 0.78 -15.86 5.89
C GLU A 81 -0.72 -15.74 6.22
N GLN A 82 -1.13 -14.61 6.78
CA GLN A 82 -2.53 -14.34 7.08
C GLN A 82 -3.37 -14.25 5.80
N SER A 83 -2.91 -13.50 4.80
CA SER A 83 -3.57 -13.39 3.49
C SER A 83 -3.73 -14.76 2.81
N LYS A 84 -2.67 -15.58 2.85
CA LYS A 84 -2.69 -16.94 2.31
C LYS A 84 -3.74 -17.83 2.99
N ALA A 85 -3.92 -17.70 4.30
CA ALA A 85 -4.94 -18.45 5.04
C ALA A 85 -6.38 -18.17 4.54
N TYR A 86 -6.62 -16.99 3.96
CA TYR A 86 -7.90 -16.61 3.36
C TYR A 86 -7.93 -16.78 1.82
N SER A 87 -6.94 -17.47 1.25
CA SER A 87 -6.76 -17.63 -0.20
C SER A 87 -6.71 -16.29 -0.95
N LEU A 88 -5.99 -15.33 -0.38
CA LEU A 88 -5.69 -14.04 -0.99
C LEU A 88 -4.22 -14.03 -1.43
N SER A 89 -3.97 -13.44 -2.61
CA SER A 89 -2.59 -13.11 -3.02
C SER A 89 -2.11 -11.90 -2.22
N TYR A 90 -0.79 -11.76 -2.07
CA TYR A 90 -0.20 -10.69 -1.28
C TYR A 90 1.03 -10.13 -1.98
N ILE A 91 1.14 -8.81 -2.04
CA ILE A 91 2.28 -8.07 -2.58
C ILE A 91 2.60 -6.93 -1.60
N ARG A 92 3.86 -6.83 -1.21
CA ARG A 92 4.40 -5.76 -0.36
C ARG A 92 5.11 -4.71 -1.22
N ILE A 93 4.69 -3.46 -1.13
CA ILE A 93 5.32 -2.29 -1.77
C ILE A 93 5.63 -1.27 -0.67
N PRO A 94 6.78 -1.38 0.02
CA PRO A 94 7.03 -0.60 1.22
C PRO A 94 7.25 0.88 0.90
N VAL A 95 6.42 1.74 1.50
CA VAL A 95 6.53 3.19 1.39
C VAL A 95 6.56 3.82 2.78
N THR A 96 7.63 4.58 3.04
CA THR A 96 7.84 5.27 4.31
C THR A 96 6.63 6.13 4.67
N TYR A 97 6.25 6.15 5.94
CA TYR A 97 5.11 6.91 6.42
C TYR A 97 5.21 8.40 6.05
N ASN A 98 4.11 8.98 5.53
CA ASN A 98 4.01 10.39 5.11
C ASN A 98 5.11 10.85 4.12
N ASN A 99 5.67 9.94 3.32
CA ASN A 99 6.61 10.23 2.25
C ASN A 99 6.08 9.73 0.90
N LEU A 100 6.64 10.24 -0.19
CA LEU A 100 6.39 9.72 -1.53
C LEU A 100 7.05 8.35 -1.75
N PRO A 101 6.48 7.49 -2.62
CA PRO A 101 7.15 6.28 -3.03
C PRO A 101 8.47 6.60 -3.74
N THR A 102 9.49 5.79 -3.49
CA THR A 102 10.75 5.88 -4.24
C THR A 102 10.54 5.47 -5.69
N GLU A 103 11.42 5.91 -6.59
CA GLU A 103 11.36 5.52 -8.01
C GLU A 103 11.34 3.99 -8.20
N ALA A 104 12.12 3.26 -7.40
CA ALA A 104 12.11 1.80 -7.41
C ALA A 104 10.73 1.22 -7.07
N MET A 105 10.03 1.78 -6.07
CA MET A 105 8.69 1.34 -5.69
C MET A 105 7.62 1.74 -6.70
N VAL A 106 7.78 2.90 -7.36
CA VAL A 106 6.92 3.30 -8.49
C VAL A 106 7.06 2.32 -9.64
N ASN A 107 8.29 1.97 -10.02
CA ASN A 107 8.55 1.02 -11.11
C ASN A 107 8.00 -0.37 -10.78
N TYR A 108 8.24 -0.87 -9.56
CA TYR A 108 7.70 -2.14 -9.12
C TYR A 108 6.16 -2.15 -9.12
N PHE A 109 5.52 -1.08 -8.63
CA PHE A 109 4.07 -0.93 -8.71
C PHE A 109 3.55 -0.94 -10.15
N MET A 110 4.22 -0.23 -11.07
CA MET A 110 3.84 -0.24 -12.48
C MET A 110 3.92 -1.65 -13.09
N GLU A 111 4.93 -2.44 -12.73
CA GLU A 111 5.03 -3.84 -13.15
C GLU A 111 3.88 -4.69 -12.60
N VAL A 112 3.55 -4.52 -11.31
CA VAL A 112 2.40 -5.21 -10.68
C VAL A 112 1.10 -4.91 -11.41
N VAL A 113 0.83 -3.64 -11.73
CA VAL A 113 -0.41 -3.24 -12.40
C VAL A 113 -0.46 -3.67 -13.87
N LYS A 114 0.69 -3.65 -14.58
CA LYS A 114 0.78 -4.15 -15.97
C LYS A 114 0.56 -5.65 -16.07
N ASN A 115 1.01 -6.40 -15.07
CA ASN A 115 0.88 -7.87 -15.00
C ASN A 115 -0.36 -8.33 -14.23
N GLN A 116 -1.25 -7.41 -13.85
CA GLN A 116 -2.50 -7.73 -13.18
C GLN A 116 -3.38 -8.61 -14.09
N PRO A 117 -3.79 -9.81 -13.65
CA PRO A 117 -4.70 -10.64 -14.42
C PRO A 117 -6.04 -9.95 -14.70
N GLU A 118 -6.58 -10.15 -15.89
CA GLU A 118 -7.91 -9.66 -16.22
C GLU A 118 -8.97 -10.27 -15.27
N GLY A 119 -9.92 -9.45 -14.82
CA GLY A 119 -10.94 -9.86 -13.85
C GLY A 119 -10.44 -10.03 -12.41
N SER A 120 -9.22 -9.61 -12.08
CA SER A 120 -8.69 -9.61 -10.70
C SER A 120 -8.89 -8.27 -9.98
N TRP A 121 -8.87 -8.31 -8.66
CA TRP A 121 -9.02 -7.16 -7.77
C TRP A 121 -7.71 -6.85 -7.02
N LEU A 122 -7.32 -5.58 -6.98
CA LEU A 122 -6.22 -5.10 -6.13
C LEU A 122 -6.81 -4.36 -4.92
N HIS A 123 -6.46 -4.78 -3.70
CA HIS A 123 -6.91 -4.17 -2.46
C HIS A 123 -5.74 -3.46 -1.77
N PHE A 124 -5.72 -2.14 -1.83
CA PHE A 124 -4.65 -1.30 -1.29
C PHE A 124 -4.89 -0.96 0.18
N HIS A 125 -3.85 -1.00 1.00
CA HIS A 125 -3.88 -0.41 2.33
C HIS A 125 -2.51 0.13 2.74
N GLY A 126 -2.54 1.18 3.57
CA GLY A 126 -1.42 1.61 4.41
C GLY A 126 -1.78 1.35 5.88
N ASN A 127 -1.18 2.11 6.80
CA ASN A 127 -1.57 2.04 8.22
C ASN A 127 -2.99 2.56 8.48
N GLU A 128 -3.33 3.73 7.91
CA GLU A 128 -4.58 4.43 8.22
C GLU A 128 -5.60 4.37 7.08
N GLY A 129 -5.21 3.87 5.90
CA GLY A 129 -6.07 3.91 4.72
C GLY A 129 -6.16 5.29 4.04
N LEU A 130 -5.33 6.26 4.46
CA LEU A 130 -5.36 7.64 3.99
C LEU A 130 -4.28 7.88 2.92
N GLU A 131 -3.21 8.64 3.20
CA GLU A 131 -2.38 9.23 2.14
C GLU A 131 -1.66 8.22 1.25
N ARG A 132 -1.00 7.20 1.82
CA ARG A 132 -0.32 6.15 1.04
C ARG A 132 -1.31 5.41 0.15
N THR A 133 -2.43 4.97 0.73
CA THR A 133 -3.50 4.28 0.01
C THR A 133 -4.06 5.13 -1.11
N THR A 134 -4.47 6.37 -0.83
CA THR A 134 -5.04 7.28 -1.83
C THR A 134 -4.03 7.60 -2.93
N THR A 135 -2.74 7.77 -2.61
CA THR A 135 -1.69 8.01 -3.61
C THR A 135 -1.61 6.85 -4.61
N PHE A 136 -1.55 5.60 -4.13
CA PHE A 136 -1.48 4.43 -5.02
C PHE A 136 -2.80 4.16 -5.74
N MET A 137 -3.95 4.46 -5.12
CA MET A 137 -5.24 4.41 -5.81
C MET A 137 -5.32 5.43 -6.95
N ILE A 138 -4.80 6.65 -6.77
CA ILE A 138 -4.69 7.65 -7.85
C ILE A 138 -3.72 7.16 -8.93
N MET A 139 -2.55 6.63 -8.57
CA MET A 139 -1.60 6.11 -9.56
C MET A 139 -2.19 4.95 -10.37
N TYR A 140 -2.86 4.00 -9.70
CA TYR A 140 -3.57 2.91 -10.36
C TYR A 140 -4.60 3.44 -11.35
N ASP A 141 -5.37 4.43 -10.91
CA ASP A 141 -6.41 5.05 -11.71
C ASP A 141 -5.85 5.80 -12.93
N ILE A 142 -4.76 6.56 -12.76
CA ILE A 142 -3.99 7.16 -13.85
C ILE A 142 -3.59 6.07 -14.86
N MET A 143 -3.01 4.96 -14.42
CA MET A 143 -2.58 3.88 -15.32
C MET A 143 -3.73 3.27 -16.14
N LYS A 144 -4.95 3.25 -15.60
CA LYS A 144 -6.12 2.70 -16.30
C LYS A 144 -6.84 3.73 -17.16
N ASN A 145 -6.84 5.01 -16.77
CA ASN A 145 -7.77 6.01 -17.29
C ASN A 145 -7.12 7.30 -17.79
N CYS A 146 -5.78 7.42 -17.78
CA CYS A 146 -5.13 8.68 -18.17
C CYS A 146 -5.48 9.14 -19.58
N LYS A 147 -5.91 8.25 -20.49
CA LYS A 147 -6.37 8.62 -21.85
C LYS A 147 -7.63 9.48 -21.85
N GLU A 148 -8.58 9.12 -21.01
CA GLU A 148 -9.98 9.56 -21.12
C GLU A 148 -10.36 10.55 -20.01
N VAL A 149 -9.68 10.48 -18.87
CA VAL A 149 -10.00 11.27 -17.69
C VAL A 149 -8.82 12.18 -17.36
N ASN A 150 -9.11 13.47 -17.13
CA ASN A 150 -8.06 14.42 -16.74
C ASN A 150 -7.60 14.17 -15.30
N LEU A 151 -6.39 14.66 -14.97
CA LEU A 151 -5.78 14.44 -13.66
C LEU A 151 -6.64 14.92 -12.50
N ASN A 152 -7.25 16.11 -12.60
CA ASN A 152 -8.04 16.68 -11.51
C ASN A 152 -9.27 15.82 -11.20
N ASP A 153 -9.94 15.26 -12.20
CA ASP A 153 -11.09 14.38 -11.99
C ASP A 153 -10.67 13.05 -11.33
N ILE A 154 -9.52 12.50 -11.75
CA ILE A 154 -8.94 11.29 -11.12
C ILE A 154 -8.61 11.56 -9.64
N ILE A 155 -7.90 12.64 -9.34
CA ILE A 155 -7.56 13.01 -7.97
C ILE A 155 -8.84 13.21 -7.15
N THR A 156 -9.78 14.00 -7.69
CA THR A 156 -11.02 14.37 -6.98
C THR A 156 -11.83 13.14 -6.61
N ARG A 157 -12.05 12.20 -7.54
CA ARG A 157 -12.85 11.00 -7.22
C ARG A 157 -12.18 10.11 -6.18
N GLN A 158 -10.86 9.96 -6.21
CA GLN A 158 -10.15 9.13 -5.22
C GLN A 158 -10.11 9.79 -3.84
N VAL A 159 -9.97 11.11 -3.78
CA VAL A 159 -10.07 11.88 -2.53
C VAL A 159 -11.49 11.81 -1.94
N LEU A 160 -12.53 11.92 -2.77
CA LEU A 160 -13.92 11.77 -2.30
C LEU A 160 -14.19 10.37 -1.72
N LEU A 161 -13.62 9.33 -2.33
CA LEU A 161 -13.78 7.95 -1.88
C LEU A 161 -13.01 7.64 -0.59
N SER A 162 -11.90 8.33 -0.33
CA SER A 162 -11.08 8.10 0.88
C SER A 162 -11.74 8.64 2.16
N LYS A 163 -12.67 9.60 2.04
CA LYS A 163 -13.34 10.27 3.17
C LYS A 163 -12.38 10.94 4.16
N MET A 164 -11.16 11.26 3.73
CA MET A 164 -10.20 12.01 4.52
C MET A 164 -10.67 13.45 4.76
N ASP A 165 -10.16 14.07 5.81
CA ASP A 165 -10.48 15.47 6.11
C ASP A 165 -9.84 16.43 5.09
N LYS A 166 -10.24 17.70 5.15
CA LYS A 166 -9.76 18.72 4.20
C LYS A 166 -8.25 18.95 4.29
N ASN A 167 -7.69 19.01 5.50
CA ASN A 167 -6.26 19.30 5.67
C ASN A 167 -5.40 18.19 5.07
N THR A 168 -5.84 16.94 5.21
CA THR A 168 -5.19 15.78 4.60
C THR A 168 -5.34 15.77 3.07
N SER A 169 -6.54 16.08 2.57
CA SER A 169 -6.82 16.07 1.12
C SER A 169 -6.19 17.20 0.33
N ASP A 170 -5.99 18.38 0.93
CA ASP A 170 -5.39 19.55 0.25
C ASP A 170 -3.98 19.24 -0.32
N LYS A 171 -3.26 18.29 0.30
CA LYS A 171 -1.95 17.78 -0.20
C LYS A 171 -2.05 17.18 -1.61
N PHE A 172 -3.21 16.65 -2.01
CA PHE A 172 -3.37 16.03 -3.33
C PHE A 172 -3.63 17.04 -4.45
N TYR A 173 -3.96 18.29 -4.12
CA TYR A 173 -4.26 19.33 -5.10
C TYR A 173 -3.14 20.37 -5.24
N SER A 174 -2.11 20.30 -4.39
CA SER A 174 -0.97 21.21 -4.42
C SER A 174 0.26 20.61 -3.75
N GLY A 175 1.43 21.22 -3.96
CA GLY A 175 2.66 20.80 -3.29
C GLY A 175 3.26 19.50 -3.84
N GLU A 176 4.02 18.81 -2.99
CA GLU A 176 4.89 17.70 -3.42
C GLU A 176 4.11 16.50 -3.97
N VAL A 177 3.02 16.09 -3.30
CA VAL A 177 2.19 14.95 -3.72
C VAL A 177 1.50 15.24 -5.05
N TYR A 178 0.92 16.43 -5.23
CA TYR A 178 0.36 16.82 -6.52
C TYR A 178 1.41 16.84 -7.63
N ASN A 179 2.58 17.42 -7.38
CA ASN A 179 3.65 17.49 -8.39
C ASN A 179 4.11 16.09 -8.81
N PHE A 180 4.25 15.17 -7.85
CA PHE A 180 4.55 13.77 -8.12
C PHE A 180 3.47 13.11 -9.01
N LEU A 181 2.19 13.24 -8.65
CA LEU A 181 1.08 12.66 -9.40
C LEU A 181 0.93 13.27 -10.80
N ASN A 182 1.14 14.58 -10.92
CA ASN A 182 1.13 15.28 -12.20
C ASN A 182 2.25 14.79 -13.14
N ASN A 183 3.46 14.61 -12.62
CA ASN A 183 4.56 14.04 -13.39
C ASN A 183 4.23 12.60 -13.83
N PHE A 184 3.69 11.78 -12.93
CA PHE A 184 3.27 10.41 -13.24
C PHE A 184 2.19 10.38 -14.35
N TYR A 185 1.18 11.25 -14.28
CA TYR A 185 0.14 11.40 -15.29
C TYR A 185 0.69 11.84 -16.66
N ASN A 186 1.59 12.83 -16.68
CA ASN A 186 2.20 13.30 -17.94
C ASN A 186 3.08 12.22 -18.59
N ASN A 187 3.75 11.40 -17.79
CA ASN A 187 4.49 10.23 -18.29
C ASN A 187 3.55 9.17 -18.89
N CYS A 188 2.40 8.91 -18.25
CA CYS A 188 1.35 8.05 -18.80
C CYS A 188 0.93 8.52 -20.21
N LYS A 189 0.54 9.79 -20.35
CA LYS A 189 0.15 10.39 -21.64
C LYS A 189 1.26 10.35 -22.71
N SER A 190 2.52 10.54 -22.30
CA SER A 190 3.66 10.63 -23.23
C SER A 190 4.10 9.25 -23.74
N SER A 191 4.09 8.24 -22.87
CA SER A 191 4.49 6.86 -23.23
C SER A 191 3.62 6.28 -24.35
N GLU A 192 2.36 6.72 -24.45
CA GLU A 192 1.41 6.24 -25.45
C GLU A 192 1.47 6.99 -26.78
N SER A 193 1.92 8.24 -26.76
CA SER A 193 2.19 9.01 -27.99
C SER A 193 3.31 8.37 -28.82
N ASN A 194 4.23 7.64 -28.17
CA ASN A 194 5.30 6.91 -28.84
C ASN A 194 4.88 5.53 -29.36
N SER A 195 3.94 4.83 -28.70
CA SER A 195 3.39 3.57 -29.22
C SER A 195 2.49 3.78 -30.44
N ASN A 196 1.80 4.91 -30.55
CA ASN A 196 0.98 5.25 -31.72
C ASN A 196 1.78 5.71 -32.94
N LYS A 197 3.07 6.05 -32.79
CA LYS A 197 3.96 6.42 -33.90
C LYS A 197 4.68 5.24 -34.55
N GLN A 198 4.64 4.04 -33.95
CA GLN A 198 5.26 2.84 -34.52
C GLN A 198 4.30 1.99 -35.38
N ILE A 199 3.04 2.39 -35.52
CA ILE A 199 2.01 1.66 -36.30
C ILE A 199 1.47 2.51 -37.46
N SER A 200 2.13 3.63 -37.81
CA SER A 200 1.77 4.46 -38.98
C SER A 200 2.76 4.32 -40.12
#